data_AF-A0A2E2AW72-F1
#
_entry.id   AF-A0A2E2AW72-F1
#
_cell.length_a   1.000
_cell.length_b   1.000
_cell.length_c   1.000
_cell.angle_alpha   90.00
_cell.angle_beta   90.00
_cell.angle_gamma   90.00
#
_symmetry.space_group_name_H-M   'P 1'
#
loop_
_entity.id
_entity.type
_entity.pdbx_description
1 polymer ?
#
loop_
_entity_poly.entity_id
_entity_poly.type
_entity_poly.pdbx_seq_one_letter_code
_entity_poly.pdbx_strand_id
1 'polypeptide(L)'
;MIRGQDVMKYTEFRDAIKDALKRAKSGMAWAELRDQLDLPYDRPCPEWIKRLEQEIGLSREKEVGKGRAHIWRLSTGSYSNRD
;
A
#
# COMPACT_ATOMS: atom_id res chain seq x y z
N MET A 1 -21.38 -7.80 18.31
CA MET A 1 -20.25 -7.48 17.39
C MET A 1 -20.80 -6.66 16.22
N ILE A 2 -20.84 -5.34 16.36
CA ILE A 2 -21.38 -4.45 15.33
C ILE A 2 -20.30 -4.29 14.25
N ARG A 3 -20.42 -5.04 13.15
CA ARG A 3 -19.65 -4.75 11.93
C ARG A 3 -20.33 -3.57 11.25
N GLY A 4 -19.93 -2.36 11.65
CA GLY A 4 -20.24 -1.14 10.92
C GLY A 4 -19.52 -1.19 9.58
N GLN A 5 -20.23 -1.56 8.53
CA GLN A 5 -19.86 -1.18 7.17
C GLN A 5 -20.20 0.29 7.00
N ASP A 6 -19.23 1.12 6.59
CA ASP A 6 -19.23 1.72 5.25
C ASP A 6 -18.06 2.72 5.13
N VAL A 7 -17.32 2.60 4.03
CA VAL A 7 -16.02 3.23 3.68
C VAL A 7 -14.83 2.81 4.58
N MET A 8 -13.93 2.00 4.02
CA MET A 8 -12.60 1.81 4.60
C MET A 8 -11.97 3.20 4.73
N LYS A 9 -11.67 3.64 5.95
CA LYS A 9 -11.01 4.93 6.17
C LYS A 9 -9.60 4.85 5.59
N TYR A 10 -9.10 5.98 5.10
CA TYR A 10 -7.72 6.08 4.63
C TYR A 10 -6.72 5.58 5.67
N THR A 11 -6.97 5.81 6.96
CA THR A 11 -6.12 5.31 8.05
C THR A 11 -6.05 3.80 8.12
N GLU A 12 -7.18 3.11 7.99
CA GLU A 12 -7.24 1.63 7.98
C GLU A 12 -6.58 1.08 6.72
N PHE A 13 -6.85 1.69 5.57
CA PHE A 13 -6.21 1.34 4.31
C PHE A 13 -4.69 1.48 4.40
N ARG A 14 -4.21 2.62 4.93
CA ARG A 14 -2.78 2.87 5.13
C ARG A 14 -2.15 1.84 6.05
N ASP A 15 -2.77 1.57 7.20
CA ASP A 15 -2.20 0.65 8.18
C ASP A 15 -2.15 -0.78 7.63
N ALA A 16 -3.21 -1.22 6.97
CA ALA A 16 -3.30 -2.53 6.33
C ALA A 16 -2.23 -2.71 5.22
N ILE A 17 -2.09 -1.73 4.33
CA ILE A 17 -1.07 -1.75 3.27
C ILE A 17 0.32 -1.71 3.87
N LYS A 18 0.56 -0.84 4.88
CA LYS A 18 1.85 -0.74 5.57
C LYS A 18 2.24 -2.05 6.23
N ASP A 19 1.31 -2.69 6.94
CA ASP A 19 1.55 -3.94 7.66
C ASP A 19 1.80 -5.12 6.70
N ALA A 20 1.01 -5.22 5.63
CA ALA A 20 1.23 -6.20 4.57
C ALA A 20 2.60 -6.02 3.88
N LEU A 21 2.95 -4.79 3.50
CA LEU A 21 4.26 -4.49 2.90
C LEU A 21 5.43 -4.65 3.87
N LYS A 22 5.21 -4.41 5.17
CA LYS A 22 6.24 -4.63 6.21
C LYS A 22 6.54 -6.12 6.40
N ARG A 23 5.52 -6.99 6.26
CA ARG A 23 5.70 -8.45 6.19
C ARG A 23 6.37 -8.88 4.89
N ALA A 24 5.97 -8.26 3.77
CA ALA A 24 6.52 -8.55 2.45
C ALA A 24 7.79 -7.71 2.17
N LYS A 25 8.95 -8.13 2.72
CA LYS A 25 10.24 -7.43 2.52
C LYS A 25 10.63 -7.24 1.04
N SER A 26 10.16 -8.09 0.13
CA SER A 26 10.42 -7.99 -1.31
C SER A 26 9.49 -7.01 -2.04
N GLY A 27 8.55 -6.39 -1.33
CA GLY A 27 7.44 -5.66 -1.94
C GLY A 27 6.34 -6.59 -2.43
N MET A 28 5.16 -6.03 -2.65
CA MET A 28 3.95 -6.77 -2.99
C MET A 28 3.18 -6.04 -4.09
N ALA A 29 2.56 -6.75 -5.02
CA ALA A 29 1.75 -6.13 -6.06
C ALA A 29 0.42 -5.62 -5.48
N TRP A 30 -0.18 -4.60 -6.11
CA TRP A 30 -1.53 -4.15 -5.75
C TRP A 30 -2.56 -5.29 -5.76
N ALA A 31 -2.49 -6.18 -6.76
CA ALA A 31 -3.41 -7.31 -6.86
C ALA A 31 -3.33 -8.24 -5.64
N GLU A 32 -2.13 -8.53 -5.18
CA GLU A 32 -1.86 -9.36 -4.01
C GLU A 32 -2.29 -8.65 -2.71
N LEU A 33 -2.04 -7.35 -2.59
CA LEU A 33 -2.50 -6.55 -1.46
C LEU A 33 -4.03 -6.49 -1.40
N ARG A 34 -4.68 -6.32 -2.54
CA ARG A 34 -6.15 -6.31 -2.68
C ARG A 34 -6.75 -7.64 -2.28
N ASP A 35 -6.15 -8.75 -2.75
CA ASP A 35 -6.61 -10.10 -2.44
C ASP A 35 -6.42 -10.42 -0.96
N GLN A 36 -5.23 -10.15 -0.40
CA GLN A 36 -4.92 -10.41 1.01
C GLN A 36 -5.77 -9.57 1.98
N LEU A 37 -6.09 -8.33 1.60
CA LEU A 37 -6.86 -7.40 2.43
C LEU A 37 -8.36 -7.41 2.09
N ASP A 38 -8.80 -8.25 1.15
CA ASP A 38 -10.17 -8.35 0.64
C ASP A 38 -10.76 -6.96 0.30
N LEU A 39 -9.98 -6.12 -0.39
CA LEU A 39 -10.38 -4.75 -0.64
C LEU A 39 -11.50 -4.71 -1.69
N PRO A 40 -12.58 -3.95 -1.46
CA PRO A 40 -13.69 -3.82 -2.41
C PRO A 40 -13.34 -2.92 -3.62
N TYR A 41 -12.10 -2.44 -3.71
CA TYR A 41 -11.65 -1.52 -4.75
C TYR A 41 -10.87 -2.27 -5.83
N ASP A 42 -11.30 -2.14 -7.09
CA ASP A 42 -10.57 -2.68 -8.25
C ASP A 42 -9.23 -1.96 -8.43
N ARG A 43 -9.23 -0.64 -8.24
CA ARG A 43 -8.08 0.23 -8.45
C ARG A 43 -7.79 1.08 -7.21
N PRO A 44 -6.51 1.34 -6.92
CA PRO A 44 -6.15 2.21 -5.82
C PRO A 44 -6.44 3.68 -6.18
N CYS A 45 -7.07 4.42 -5.26
CA CYS A 45 -7.30 5.85 -5.45
C CYS A 45 -5.97 6.62 -5.54
N PRO A 46 -5.75 7.45 -6.57
CA PRO A 46 -4.49 8.15 -6.76
C PRO A 46 -4.16 9.13 -5.63
N GLU A 47 -5.17 9.73 -4.99
CA GLU A 47 -4.99 10.56 -3.79
C GLU A 47 -4.45 9.77 -2.61
N TRP A 48 -4.96 8.56 -2.37
CA TRP A 48 -4.48 7.71 -1.29
C TRP A 48 -3.07 7.23 -1.56
N ILE A 49 -2.75 6.82 -2.80
CA ILE A 49 -1.38 6.48 -3.17
C ILE A 49 -0.43 7.64 -2.87
N LYS A 50 -0.74 8.86 -3.33
CA LYS A 50 0.11 10.03 -3.06
C LYS A 50 0.32 10.25 -1.56
N ARG A 51 -0.73 10.09 -0.75
CA ARG A 51 -0.60 10.18 0.72
C ARG A 51 0.26 9.06 1.29
N LEU A 52 0.15 7.82 0.81
CA LEU A 52 1.04 6.73 1.22
C LEU A 52 2.50 6.96 0.81
N GLU A 53 2.72 7.49 -0.38
CA GLU A 53 4.05 7.86 -0.88
C GLU A 53 4.69 8.91 0.05
N GLN A 54 3.91 9.87 0.57
CA GLN A 54 4.40 10.90 1.50
C GLN A 54 4.46 10.44 2.97
N GLU A 55 3.47 9.69 3.45
CA GLU A 55 3.35 9.32 4.86
C GLU A 55 4.19 8.11 5.22
N ILE A 56 4.18 7.06 4.40
CA ILE A 56 4.86 5.79 4.69
C ILE A 56 6.02 5.51 3.73
N GLY A 57 6.33 6.45 2.84
CA GLY A 57 7.41 6.30 1.85
C GLY A 57 7.12 5.21 0.82
N LEU A 58 5.85 4.99 0.46
CA LEU A 58 5.49 4.00 -0.54
C LEU A 58 6.23 4.25 -1.86
N SER A 59 6.80 3.21 -2.46
CA SER A 59 7.46 3.26 -3.77
C SER A 59 6.87 2.20 -4.68
N ARG A 60 6.54 2.60 -5.91
CA ARG A 60 6.02 1.69 -6.94
C ARG A 60 7.11 1.42 -7.97
N GLU A 61 7.60 0.20 -7.99
CA GLU A 61 8.54 -0.26 -9.00
C GLU A 61 7.87 -1.22 -9.97
N LYS A 62 8.37 -1.22 -11.20
CA LYS A 62 8.06 -2.30 -12.14
C LYS A 62 8.99 -3.45 -11.80
N GLU A 63 8.43 -4.61 -11.47
CA GLU A 63 9.26 -5.80 -11.28
C GLU A 63 9.75 -6.29 -12.64
N VAL A 64 11.05 -6.20 -12.86
CA VAL A 64 11.68 -6.68 -14.08
C VAL A 64 11.79 -8.20 -13.99
N GLY A 65 11.01 -8.90 -14.81
CA GLY A 65 11.11 -10.36 -15.00
C GLY A 65 9.90 -11.20 -14.56
N LYS A 66 8.90 -10.64 -13.87
CA LYS A 66 7.73 -11.39 -13.35
C LYS A 66 6.36 -10.86 -13.78
N GLY A 67 6.32 -9.96 -14.77
CA GLY A 67 5.09 -9.53 -15.43
C GLY A 67 4.87 -8.03 -15.41
N ARG A 68 3.71 -7.59 -15.90
CA ARG A 68 3.33 -6.16 -16.00
C ARG A 68 2.86 -5.55 -14.66
N ALA A 69 3.11 -6.22 -13.55
CA ALA A 69 2.65 -5.78 -12.24
C ALA A 69 3.58 -4.72 -11.64
N HIS A 70 2.99 -3.69 -11.04
CA HIS A 70 3.72 -2.73 -10.23
C HIS A 70 3.85 -3.31 -8.81
N ILE A 71 5.08 -3.54 -8.37
CA ILE A 71 5.41 -3.95 -7.01
C ILE A 71 5.50 -2.70 -6.15
N TRP A 72 4.75 -2.74 -5.06
CA TRP A 72 4.72 -1.71 -4.05
C TRP A 72 5.69 -2.12 -2.96
N ARG A 73 6.55 -1.20 -2.54
CA ARG A 73 7.52 -1.43 -1.47
C ARG A 73 7.54 -0.22 -0.56
N LEU A 74 7.81 -0.44 0.73
CA LEU A 74 8.09 0.66 1.63
C LEU A 74 9.54 1.07 1.39
N SER A 75 9.75 2.32 0.99
CA SER A 75 11.08 2.89 1.00
C SER A 75 11.53 2.92 2.45
N THR A 76 12.44 2.03 2.81
CA THR A 76 13.14 2.04 4.11
C THR A 76 14.10 3.24 4.22
N GLY A 77 13.94 4.26 3.38
CA GLY A 77 14.65 5.53 3.45
C GLY A 77 13.98 6.40 4.51
N SER A 78 14.62 6.44 5.68
CA SER A 78 14.57 7.47 6.70
C SER A 78 13.74 8.71 6.35
N TYR A 79 12.77 9.03 7.21
CA TYR A 79 12.22 10.38 7.33
C TYR A 79 13.38 11.37 7.33
N SER A 80 13.65 12.00 6.18
CA SER A 80 14.66 13.03 6.07
C SER A 80 14.01 14.28 6.66
N ASN A 81 14.28 14.47 7.94
CA ASN A 81 14.04 15.66 8.72
C ASN A 81 14.48 16.88 7.90
N ARG A 82 13.52 17.62 7.35
CA ARG A 82 13.76 18.99 6.87
C ARG A 82 13.27 19.92 7.96
N ASP A 83 14.24 20.29 8.80
CA ASP A 83 14.32 21.54 9.56
C ASP A 83 14.09 22.74 8.63
#